data_AF-A0A974U8P2-F1
#
_entry.id   AF-A0A974U8P2-F1
#
_cell.length_a   1.000
_cell.length_b   1.000
_cell.length_c   1.000
_cell.angle_alpha   90.00
_cell.angle_beta   90.00
_cell.angle_gamma   90.00
#
_symmetry.space_group_name_H-M   'P 1'
#
loop_
_entity.id
_entity.type
_entity.pdbx_description
1 polymer ?
#
loop_
_entity_poly.entity_id
_entity_poly.type
_entity_poly.pdbx_seq_one_letter_code
_entity_poly.pdbx_strand_id
1 'polypeptide(L)'
;MKNEILHNLEKLLEQSLSITKGATIGQIITNYINETNQNYLSIGINHYLDDEEPIELNKLKDNNEIKESFQKALKLNLDENVILSNFKTDLINAFSEIKLKVQSEQKGIKNQVIFLEYDFLPIASISGYGKGNYPILEKPKYLESYPTEEIYINIEKVDYSLAWKDLILFNNILEKFEIDDYIIESDIYQALNNSFKFKTYIILHKAFDELGIKILDGIEIENPVMIYGNEHDCEPINIFAFE
;
A
#
# COMPACT_ATOMS: atom_id res chain seq x y z
N MET A 1 -3.69 0.94 -22.30
CA MET A 1 -3.16 1.50 -21.05
C MET A 1 -3.18 0.50 -19.90
N LYS A 2 -4.31 -0.16 -19.61
CA LYS A 2 -4.43 -1.11 -18.48
C LYS A 2 -3.34 -2.20 -18.43
N ASN A 3 -2.98 -2.81 -19.57
CA ASN A 3 -1.94 -3.87 -19.60
C ASN A 3 -0.55 -3.35 -19.19
N GLU A 4 -0.21 -2.11 -19.55
CA GLU A 4 1.05 -1.48 -19.16
C GLU A 4 1.09 -1.20 -17.66
N ILE A 5 -0.02 -0.71 -17.11
CA ILE A 5 -0.19 -0.50 -15.66
C ILE A 5 -0.03 -1.83 -14.91
N LEU A 6 -0.69 -2.90 -15.37
CA LEU A 6 -0.57 -4.23 -14.77
C LEU A 6 0.87 -4.71 -14.79
N HIS A 7 1.57 -4.57 -15.93
CA HIS A 7 2.97 -4.94 -16.05
C HIS A 7 3.87 -4.18 -15.07
N ASN A 8 3.65 -2.86 -14.90
CA ASN A 8 4.41 -2.06 -13.93
C ASN A 8 4.19 -2.54 -12.49
N LEU A 9 2.94 -2.83 -12.11
CA LEU A 9 2.62 -3.37 -10.78
C LEU A 9 3.26 -4.74 -10.54
N GLU A 10 3.22 -5.64 -11.52
CA GLU A 10 3.85 -6.96 -11.44
C GLU A 10 5.37 -6.84 -11.28
N LYS A 11 6.01 -5.94 -12.02
CA LYS A 11 7.44 -5.65 -11.91
C LYS A 11 7.81 -5.11 -10.52
N LEU A 12 7.03 -4.18 -9.98
CA LEU A 12 7.25 -3.62 -8.63
C LEU A 12 7.06 -4.67 -7.53
N LEU A 13 6.06 -5.56 -7.69
CA LEU A 13 5.87 -6.70 -6.80
C LEU A 13 7.09 -7.65 -6.86
N GLU A 14 7.55 -8.01 -8.06
CA GLU A 14 8.71 -8.90 -8.23
C GLU A 14 9.98 -8.32 -7.59
N GLN A 15 10.23 -7.02 -7.78
CA GLN A 15 11.35 -6.32 -7.13
C GLN A 15 11.26 -6.42 -5.61
N SER A 16 10.08 -6.17 -5.04
CA SER A 16 9.84 -6.23 -3.59
C SER A 16 10.03 -7.65 -3.04
N LEU A 17 9.51 -8.67 -3.74
CA LEU A 17 9.69 -10.08 -3.38
C LEU A 17 11.16 -10.54 -3.50
N SER A 18 11.93 -9.95 -4.41
CA SER A 18 13.35 -10.29 -4.56
C SER A 18 14.19 -9.88 -3.34
N ILE A 19 13.87 -8.73 -2.73
CA ILE A 19 14.54 -8.21 -1.53
C ILE A 19 14.20 -9.05 -0.30
N THR A 20 12.94 -9.49 -0.19
CA THR A 20 12.48 -10.28 0.96
C THR A 20 12.86 -11.76 0.90
N LYS A 21 13.43 -12.21 -0.23
CA LYS A 21 13.74 -13.62 -0.46
C LYS A 21 14.77 -14.17 0.53
N GLY A 22 14.32 -15.11 1.35
CA GLY A 22 15.18 -15.74 2.37
C GLY A 22 15.51 -14.83 3.56
N ALA A 23 14.82 -13.69 3.66
CA ALA A 23 14.98 -12.78 4.77
C ALA A 23 14.52 -13.42 6.09
N THR A 24 15.11 -12.96 7.19
CA THR A 24 14.75 -13.35 8.55
C THR A 24 14.68 -12.11 9.42
N ILE A 25 13.81 -12.13 10.44
CA ILE A 25 13.74 -11.03 11.40
C ILE A 25 15.09 -10.82 12.13
N GLY A 26 15.82 -11.90 12.39
CA GLY A 26 17.15 -11.83 13.00
C GLY A 26 18.16 -11.05 12.16
N GLN A 27 18.06 -11.10 10.81
CA GLN A 27 18.89 -10.27 9.93
C GLN A 27 18.53 -8.79 10.07
N ILE A 28 17.24 -8.45 10.10
CA ILE A 28 16.79 -7.06 10.27
C ILE A 28 17.34 -6.48 11.57
N ILE A 29 17.11 -7.18 12.70
CA ILE A 29 17.59 -6.75 14.01
C ILE A 29 19.12 -6.65 14.04
N THR A 30 19.83 -7.58 13.39
CA THR A 30 21.29 -7.55 13.33
C THR A 30 21.81 -6.35 12.53
N ASN A 31 21.17 -6.02 11.41
CA ASN A 31 21.54 -4.87 10.59
C ASN A 31 21.32 -3.57 11.37
N TYR A 32 20.17 -3.41 12.02
CA TYR A 32 19.87 -2.26 12.87
C TYR A 32 20.95 -2.05 13.95
N ILE A 33 21.23 -3.08 14.76
CA ILE A 33 22.26 -3.00 15.82
C ILE A 33 23.62 -2.61 15.24
N ASN A 34 24.00 -3.18 14.09
CA ASN A 34 25.30 -2.90 13.47
C ASN A 34 25.38 -1.45 12.96
N GLU A 35 24.35 -0.97 12.27
CA GLU A 35 24.27 0.40 11.75
C GLU A 35 24.29 1.42 12.89
N THR A 36 23.49 1.21 13.93
CA THR A 36 23.47 2.05 15.13
C THR A 36 24.83 2.05 15.82
N ASN A 37 25.45 0.87 16.00
CA ASN A 37 26.79 0.80 16.58
C ASN A 37 27.83 1.58 15.76
N GLN A 38 27.80 1.50 14.42
CA GLN A 38 28.70 2.29 13.58
C GLN A 38 28.47 3.80 13.75
N ASN A 39 27.21 4.24 13.85
CA ASN A 39 26.88 5.63 14.11
C ASN A 39 27.41 6.11 15.47
N TYR A 40 27.25 5.31 16.53
CA TYR A 40 27.78 5.62 17.86
C TYR A 40 29.31 5.67 17.88
N LEU A 41 29.97 4.71 17.24
CA LEU A 41 31.43 4.72 17.09
C LEU A 41 31.92 5.97 16.34
N SER A 42 31.18 6.45 15.35
CA SER A 42 31.54 7.65 14.58
C SER A 42 31.58 8.94 15.40
N ILE A 43 30.83 8.98 16.53
CA ILE A 43 30.79 10.10 17.47
C ILE A 43 31.59 9.82 18.76
N GLY A 44 32.36 8.73 18.79
CA GLY A 44 33.27 8.38 19.89
C GLY A 44 32.62 7.63 21.05
N ILE A 45 31.40 7.08 20.87
CA ILE A 45 30.75 6.23 21.87
C ILE A 45 31.08 4.76 21.56
N ASN A 46 31.79 4.10 22.48
CA ASN A 46 32.35 2.76 22.24
C ASN A 46 31.64 1.62 23.00
N HIS A 47 30.56 1.92 23.72
CA HIS A 47 29.88 0.97 24.62
C HIS A 47 28.40 0.73 24.27
N TYR A 48 27.94 1.14 23.08
CA TYR A 48 26.54 0.94 22.66
C TYR A 48 26.10 -0.52 22.81
N LEU A 49 26.94 -1.49 22.44
CA LEU A 49 26.61 -2.92 22.55
C LEU A 49 26.38 -3.41 23.99
N ASP A 50 26.81 -2.65 24.99
CA ASP A 50 26.58 -2.92 26.41
C ASP A 50 25.27 -2.27 26.93
N ASP A 51 24.61 -1.45 26.11
CA ASP A 51 23.34 -0.81 26.45
C ASP A 51 22.17 -1.82 26.43
N GLU A 52 21.09 -1.48 27.12
CA GLU A 52 19.90 -2.33 27.26
C GLU A 52 19.27 -2.66 25.90
N GLU A 53 19.17 -1.69 25.00
CA GLU A 53 18.53 -1.82 23.68
C GLU A 53 19.12 -2.97 22.83
N PRO A 54 20.42 -2.98 22.46
CA PRO A 54 20.97 -4.08 21.67
C PRO A 54 20.95 -5.42 22.42
N ILE A 55 21.00 -5.43 23.75
CA ILE A 55 20.89 -6.66 24.54
C ILE A 55 19.48 -7.26 24.42
N GLU A 56 18.42 -6.47 24.61
CA GLU A 56 17.04 -6.93 24.51
C GLU A 56 16.70 -7.33 23.07
N LEU A 57 17.11 -6.53 22.08
CA LEU A 57 16.94 -6.86 20.67
C LEU A 57 17.62 -8.18 20.29
N ASN A 58 18.82 -8.46 20.80
CA ASN A 58 19.50 -9.73 20.58
C ASN A 58 18.71 -10.93 21.12
N LYS A 59 18.03 -10.81 22.26
CA LYS A 59 17.17 -11.89 22.80
C LYS A 59 15.96 -12.15 21.89
N LEU A 60 15.41 -11.10 21.28
CA LEU A 60 14.23 -11.20 20.41
C LEU A 60 14.54 -11.83 19.05
N LYS A 61 15.82 -11.86 18.61
CA LYS A 61 16.24 -12.54 17.37
C LYS A 61 15.80 -13.99 17.33
N ASP A 62 15.68 -14.65 18.48
CA ASP A 62 15.29 -16.05 18.62
C ASP A 62 13.85 -16.29 19.08
N ASN A 63 13.05 -15.23 19.18
CA ASN A 63 11.65 -15.33 19.57
C ASN A 63 10.82 -16.05 18.47
N ASN A 64 10.20 -17.17 18.83
CA ASN A 64 9.43 -17.99 17.90
C ASN A 64 8.19 -17.27 17.35
N GLU A 65 7.48 -16.50 18.18
CA GLU A 65 6.25 -15.81 17.76
C GLU A 65 6.56 -14.77 16.67
N ILE A 66 7.61 -13.96 16.88
CA ILE A 66 8.07 -12.98 15.89
C ILE A 66 8.53 -13.68 14.61
N LYS A 67 9.35 -14.73 14.72
CA LYS A 67 9.85 -15.49 13.56
C LYS A 67 8.72 -16.10 12.74
N GLU A 68 7.78 -16.78 13.39
CA GLU A 68 6.68 -17.46 12.71
C GLU A 68 5.75 -16.46 12.02
N SER A 69 5.45 -15.34 12.68
CA SER A 69 4.61 -14.29 12.09
C SER A 69 5.28 -13.63 10.88
N PHE A 70 6.57 -13.29 10.98
CA PHE A 70 7.34 -12.77 9.84
C PHE A 70 7.38 -13.76 8.67
N GLN A 71 7.69 -15.04 8.94
CA GLN A 71 7.70 -16.08 7.90
C GLN A 71 6.31 -16.32 7.29
N LYS A 72 5.23 -16.10 8.04
CA LYS A 72 3.88 -16.15 7.52
C LYS A 72 3.60 -14.99 6.57
N ALA A 73 3.98 -13.76 6.96
CA ALA A 73 3.84 -12.57 6.11
C ALA A 73 4.63 -12.70 4.80
N LEU A 74 5.87 -13.20 4.86
CA LEU A 74 6.73 -13.43 3.68
C LEU A 74 6.10 -14.37 2.63
N LYS A 75 5.23 -15.30 3.03
CA LYS A 75 4.61 -16.26 2.10
C LYS A 75 3.58 -15.61 1.18
N LEU A 76 3.04 -14.45 1.55
CA LEU A 76 2.01 -13.74 0.79
C LEU A 76 0.84 -14.67 0.36
N ASN A 77 0.45 -15.59 1.25
CA ASN A 77 -0.55 -16.63 0.93
C ASN A 77 -1.98 -16.07 1.03
N LEU A 78 -2.38 -15.35 0.00
CA LEU A 78 -3.65 -14.64 -0.09
C LEU A 78 -4.72 -15.52 -0.76
N ASP A 79 -5.95 -15.44 -0.25
CA ASP A 79 -7.12 -15.96 -0.98
C ASP A 79 -7.59 -14.90 -1.97
N GLU A 80 -6.94 -14.85 -3.13
CA GLU A 80 -7.19 -13.82 -4.16
C GLU A 80 -8.66 -13.77 -4.60
N ASN A 81 -9.38 -14.90 -4.60
CA ASN A 81 -10.77 -14.95 -5.03
C ASN A 81 -11.70 -14.28 -4.02
N VAL A 82 -11.48 -14.53 -2.72
CA VAL A 82 -12.24 -13.87 -1.65
C VAL A 82 -11.95 -12.38 -1.64
N ILE A 83 -10.67 -11.99 -1.73
CA ILE A 83 -10.26 -10.58 -1.75
C ILE A 83 -10.86 -9.86 -2.96
N LEU A 84 -10.78 -10.45 -4.16
CA LEU A 84 -11.37 -9.91 -5.38
C LEU A 84 -12.88 -9.72 -5.25
N SER A 85 -13.59 -10.70 -4.68
CA SER A 85 -15.04 -10.61 -4.45
C SER A 85 -15.39 -9.47 -3.49
N ASN A 86 -14.59 -9.29 -2.43
CA ASN A 86 -14.79 -8.20 -1.48
C ASN A 86 -14.52 -6.84 -2.13
N PHE A 87 -13.39 -6.66 -2.82
CA PHE A 87 -13.11 -5.40 -3.53
C PHE A 87 -14.21 -5.03 -4.53
N LYS A 88 -14.74 -6.00 -5.29
CA LYS A 88 -15.87 -5.71 -6.17
C LYS A 88 -17.10 -5.22 -5.42
N THR A 89 -17.40 -5.83 -4.27
CA THR A 89 -18.54 -5.45 -3.43
C THR A 89 -18.35 -4.03 -2.87
N ASP A 90 -17.18 -3.75 -2.31
CA ASP A 90 -16.81 -2.44 -1.76
C ASP A 90 -16.90 -1.35 -2.83
N LEU A 91 -16.29 -1.59 -4.01
CA LEU A 91 -16.31 -0.65 -5.11
C LEU A 91 -17.73 -0.39 -5.62
N ILE A 92 -18.55 -1.42 -5.82
CA ILE A 92 -19.96 -1.26 -6.24
C ILE A 92 -20.73 -0.38 -5.25
N ASN A 93 -20.60 -0.66 -3.95
CA ASN A 93 -21.28 0.10 -2.90
C ASN A 93 -20.78 1.55 -2.89
N ALA A 94 -19.47 1.76 -2.92
CA ALA A 94 -18.85 3.08 -2.89
C ALA A 94 -19.26 3.95 -4.08
N PHE A 95 -19.21 3.41 -5.31
CA PHE A 95 -19.59 4.15 -6.51
C PHE A 95 -21.10 4.41 -6.59
N SER A 96 -21.93 3.55 -6.01
CA SER A 96 -23.36 3.81 -5.87
C SER A 96 -23.64 5.03 -5.00
N GLU A 97 -22.91 5.20 -3.89
CA GLU A 97 -22.99 6.39 -3.04
C GLU A 97 -22.42 7.64 -3.72
N ILE A 98 -21.25 7.52 -4.37
CA ILE A 98 -20.61 8.62 -5.10
C ILE A 98 -21.54 9.17 -6.18
N LYS A 99 -22.20 8.28 -6.92
CA LYS A 99 -23.18 8.67 -7.95
C LYS A 99 -24.27 9.58 -7.38
N LEU A 100 -24.85 9.22 -6.24
CA LEU A 100 -25.89 10.04 -5.60
C LEU A 100 -25.34 11.42 -5.20
N LYS A 101 -24.11 11.46 -4.66
CA LYS A 101 -23.44 12.71 -4.28
C LYS A 101 -23.20 13.62 -5.48
N VAL A 102 -22.57 13.09 -6.54
CA VAL A 102 -22.26 13.83 -7.77
C VAL A 102 -23.52 14.39 -8.43
N GLN A 103 -24.59 13.58 -8.51
CA GLN A 103 -25.86 14.01 -9.09
C GLN A 103 -26.55 15.11 -8.29
N SER A 104 -26.35 15.14 -6.97
CA SER A 104 -26.92 16.17 -6.11
C SER A 104 -26.15 17.50 -6.17
N GLU A 105 -24.83 17.45 -6.36
CA GLU A 105 -23.97 18.64 -6.37
C GLU A 105 -23.90 19.32 -7.74
N GLN A 106 -24.06 18.58 -8.84
CA GLN A 106 -24.11 19.10 -10.23
C GLN A 106 -22.96 20.06 -10.59
N LYS A 107 -21.72 19.75 -10.16
CA LYS A 107 -20.54 20.61 -10.40
C LYS A 107 -20.23 20.85 -11.89
N GLY A 108 -20.72 20.01 -12.81
CA GLY A 108 -20.46 20.11 -14.25
C GLY A 108 -18.99 19.82 -14.63
N ILE A 109 -18.24 19.18 -13.73
CA ILE A 109 -16.85 18.79 -13.91
C ILE A 109 -16.84 17.30 -14.27
N LYS A 110 -16.11 16.95 -15.33
CA LYS A 110 -15.93 15.57 -15.76
C LYS A 110 -14.79 14.91 -14.99
N ASN A 111 -15.04 13.73 -14.46
CA ASN A 111 -14.05 12.95 -13.72
C ASN A 111 -13.00 12.36 -14.69
N GLN A 112 -11.73 12.67 -14.48
CA GLN A 112 -10.61 12.12 -15.27
C GLN A 112 -9.67 11.27 -14.41
N VAL A 113 -9.67 11.44 -13.08
CA VAL A 113 -8.82 10.67 -12.18
C VAL A 113 -9.56 10.28 -10.91
N ILE A 114 -9.22 9.11 -10.38
CA ILE A 114 -9.69 8.57 -9.11
C ILE A 114 -8.47 8.18 -8.28
N PHE A 115 -8.41 8.59 -7.03
CA PHE A 115 -7.42 8.12 -6.07
C PHE A 115 -8.09 7.21 -5.04
N LEU A 116 -7.42 6.09 -4.76
CA LEU A 116 -7.69 5.22 -3.63
C LEU A 116 -6.62 5.47 -2.57
N GLU A 117 -6.96 6.25 -1.56
CA GLU A 117 -6.03 6.75 -0.56
C GLU A 117 -6.35 6.13 0.79
N TYR A 118 -5.40 5.37 1.34
CA TYR A 118 -5.49 4.84 2.71
C TYR A 118 -4.50 5.60 3.60
N ASP A 119 -4.74 5.60 4.90
CA ASP A 119 -3.87 6.24 5.89
C ASP A 119 -3.37 5.15 6.86
N PHE A 120 -3.35 5.41 8.17
CA PHE A 120 -2.97 4.43 9.18
C PHE A 120 -3.72 3.09 9.10
N LEU A 121 -5.01 3.12 8.73
CA LEU A 121 -5.82 1.91 8.58
C LEU A 121 -5.77 1.42 7.12
N PRO A 122 -5.84 0.08 6.91
CA PRO A 122 -5.86 -0.52 5.59
C PRO A 122 -7.24 -0.36 4.93
N ILE A 123 -7.82 0.84 4.95
CA ILE A 123 -9.12 1.15 4.37
C ILE A 123 -8.97 2.41 3.52
N ALA A 124 -9.17 2.28 2.21
CA ALA A 124 -8.99 3.39 1.29
C ALA A 124 -10.26 4.23 1.14
N SER A 125 -10.09 5.53 1.23
CA SER A 125 -11.03 6.52 0.74
C SER A 125 -10.95 6.64 -0.79
N ILE A 126 -12.03 7.07 -1.42
CA ILE A 126 -12.11 7.30 -2.87
C ILE A 126 -12.31 8.78 -3.12
N SER A 127 -11.35 9.42 -3.79
CA SER A 127 -11.45 10.82 -4.22
C SER A 127 -11.41 10.91 -5.75
N GLY A 128 -12.24 11.78 -6.33
CA GLY A 128 -12.36 11.94 -7.78
C GLY A 128 -12.13 13.39 -8.19
N TYR A 129 -11.36 13.60 -9.25
CA TYR A 129 -10.99 14.93 -9.71
C TYR A 129 -11.17 15.13 -11.22
N GLY A 130 -11.28 16.41 -11.57
CA GLY A 130 -11.41 16.91 -12.92
C GLY A 130 -10.17 16.75 -13.79
N LYS A 131 -10.02 17.67 -14.74
CA LYS A 131 -9.02 17.54 -15.80
C LYS A 131 -7.60 17.80 -15.29
N GLY A 132 -6.64 16.99 -15.74
CA GLY A 132 -5.24 17.13 -15.38
C GLY A 132 -4.29 16.33 -16.27
N ASN A 133 -3.00 16.38 -15.95
CA ASN A 133 -1.98 15.55 -16.57
C ASN A 133 -1.73 14.32 -15.69
N TYR A 134 -2.29 13.17 -16.08
CA TYR A 134 -2.26 11.93 -15.32
C TYR A 134 -1.47 10.85 -16.08
N PRO A 135 -0.13 10.80 -15.92
CA PRO A 135 0.72 9.86 -16.66
C PRO A 135 0.62 8.43 -16.13
N ILE A 136 0.95 7.45 -16.98
CA ILE A 136 1.28 6.11 -16.51
C ILE A 136 2.67 6.17 -15.85
N LEU A 137 2.76 5.67 -14.63
CA LEU A 137 3.95 5.68 -13.80
C LEU A 137 4.58 4.27 -13.78
N GLU A 138 5.89 4.20 -14.01
CA GLU A 138 6.67 2.97 -13.87
C GLU A 138 7.06 2.66 -12.42
N LYS A 139 7.02 3.67 -11.55
CA LYS A 139 7.31 3.60 -10.12
C LYS A 139 6.51 4.67 -9.37
N PRO A 140 6.25 4.51 -8.06
CA PRO A 140 5.63 5.57 -7.27
C PRO A 140 6.34 6.91 -7.46
N LYS A 141 5.58 7.95 -7.82
CA LYS A 141 6.11 9.31 -7.99
C LYS A 141 5.02 10.35 -7.72
N TYR A 142 5.35 11.41 -6.98
CA TYR A 142 4.48 12.59 -6.89
C TYR A 142 4.13 13.15 -8.26
N LEU A 143 2.85 13.49 -8.45
CA LEU A 143 2.38 14.17 -9.65
C LEU A 143 2.88 15.62 -9.63
N GLU A 144 3.27 16.15 -10.80
CA GLU A 144 3.86 17.50 -10.93
C GLU A 144 2.89 18.62 -10.51
N SER A 145 1.58 18.35 -10.57
CA SER A 145 0.54 19.24 -10.08
C SER A 145 -0.51 18.43 -9.32
N TYR A 146 -0.80 18.82 -8.09
CA TYR A 146 -1.90 18.24 -7.33
C TYR A 146 -3.24 18.61 -8.00
N PRO A 147 -4.20 17.68 -8.11
CA PRO A 147 -5.51 17.99 -8.68
C PRO A 147 -6.23 19.08 -7.85
N THR A 148 -6.79 20.08 -8.51
CA THR A 148 -7.50 21.19 -7.83
C THR A 148 -9.02 21.12 -7.99
N GLU A 149 -9.52 20.32 -8.93
CA GLU A 149 -10.95 20.21 -9.25
C GLU A 149 -11.58 18.99 -8.57
N GLU A 150 -11.77 19.04 -7.25
CA GLU A 150 -12.41 17.94 -6.51
C GLU A 150 -13.89 17.81 -6.86
N ILE A 151 -14.27 16.64 -7.35
CA ILE A 151 -15.65 16.29 -7.69
C ILE A 151 -16.31 15.65 -6.48
N TYR A 152 -15.66 14.65 -5.88
CA TYR A 152 -16.16 13.94 -4.71
C TYR A 152 -15.01 13.41 -3.85
N ILE A 153 -15.30 13.26 -2.56
CA ILE A 153 -14.57 12.41 -1.61
C ILE A 153 -15.59 11.49 -0.95
N ASN A 154 -15.25 10.21 -0.88
CA ASN A 154 -15.97 9.21 -0.10
C ASN A 154 -15.00 8.48 0.84
N ILE A 155 -15.21 8.61 2.14
CA ILE A 155 -14.21 8.24 3.16
C ILE A 155 -14.32 6.74 3.49
N GLU A 156 -13.18 6.07 3.59
CA GLU A 156 -13.01 4.69 4.11
C GLU A 156 -13.98 3.67 3.48
N LYS A 157 -13.81 3.41 2.18
CA LYS A 157 -14.77 2.59 1.41
C LYS A 157 -14.24 1.26 0.89
N VAL A 158 -12.93 1.10 0.73
CA VAL A 158 -12.35 -0.13 0.19
C VAL A 158 -11.43 -0.75 1.23
N ASP A 159 -11.84 -1.88 1.80
CA ASP A 159 -11.14 -2.52 2.93
C ASP A 159 -10.05 -3.49 2.45
N TYR A 160 -8.79 -3.12 2.66
CA TYR A 160 -7.60 -3.91 2.33
C TYR A 160 -7.23 -4.92 3.42
N SER A 161 -7.91 -4.93 4.58
CA SER A 161 -7.56 -5.76 5.74
C SER A 161 -7.44 -7.24 5.40
N LEU A 162 -8.28 -7.76 4.49
CA LEU A 162 -8.19 -9.15 4.07
C LEU A 162 -6.92 -9.46 3.28
N ALA A 163 -6.48 -8.54 2.43
CA ALA A 163 -5.24 -8.67 1.69
C ALA A 163 -4.03 -8.52 2.62
N TRP A 164 -4.15 -7.71 3.68
CA TRP A 164 -3.06 -7.34 4.57
C TRP A 164 -3.05 -8.12 5.89
N LYS A 165 -3.95 -9.08 6.08
CA LYS A 165 -4.18 -9.79 7.35
C LYS A 165 -2.89 -10.30 8.04
N ASP A 166 -1.96 -10.84 7.24
CA ASP A 166 -0.73 -11.45 7.77
C ASP A 166 0.34 -10.38 8.05
N LEU A 167 0.33 -9.26 7.31
CA LEU A 167 1.14 -8.08 7.62
C LEU A 167 0.65 -7.39 8.90
N ILE A 168 -0.67 -7.18 9.03
CA ILE A 168 -1.28 -6.60 10.23
C ILE A 168 -0.97 -7.45 11.46
N LEU A 169 -1.11 -8.78 11.35
CA LEU A 169 -0.75 -9.68 12.44
C LEU A 169 0.73 -9.56 12.82
N PHE A 170 1.61 -9.40 11.84
CA PHE A 170 3.04 -9.20 12.08
C PHE A 170 3.31 -7.87 12.78
N ASN A 171 2.72 -6.77 12.32
CA ASN A 171 2.87 -5.44 12.92
C ASN A 171 2.38 -5.42 14.37
N ASN A 172 1.23 -6.01 14.65
CA ASN A 172 0.72 -6.16 16.02
C ASN A 172 1.69 -6.96 16.92
N ILE A 173 2.41 -7.92 16.36
CA ILE A 173 3.43 -8.67 17.11
C ILE A 173 4.67 -7.80 17.34
N LEU A 174 5.10 -6.99 16.36
CA LEU A 174 6.20 -6.05 16.56
C LEU A 174 5.88 -5.03 17.66
N GLU A 175 4.70 -4.42 17.62
CA GLU A 175 4.21 -3.48 18.65
C GLU A 175 4.13 -4.14 20.02
N LYS A 176 3.62 -5.39 20.10
CA LYS A 176 3.56 -6.16 21.35
C LYS A 176 4.94 -6.33 22.01
N PHE A 177 5.99 -6.45 21.20
CA PHE A 177 7.37 -6.57 21.68
C PHE A 177 8.12 -5.23 21.69
N GLU A 178 7.43 -4.12 21.38
CA GLU A 178 7.99 -2.76 21.34
C GLU A 178 9.24 -2.67 20.45
N ILE A 179 9.19 -3.34 19.28
CA ILE A 179 10.30 -3.34 18.31
C ILE A 179 9.92 -2.81 16.92
N ASP A 180 8.69 -2.35 16.74
CA ASP A 180 8.20 -1.79 15.47
C ASP A 180 9.10 -0.66 14.97
N ASP A 181 9.41 0.35 15.79
CA ASP A 181 10.27 1.48 15.41
C ASP A 181 11.67 1.06 14.90
N TYR A 182 12.21 -0.07 15.36
CA TYR A 182 13.53 -0.56 14.92
C TYR A 182 13.46 -1.36 13.60
N ILE A 183 12.27 -1.82 13.23
CA ILE A 183 12.06 -2.73 12.10
C ILE A 183 11.47 -1.99 10.90
N ILE A 184 10.59 -1.01 11.13
CA ILE A 184 9.81 -0.38 10.04
C ILE A 184 10.68 0.31 9.00
N GLU A 185 11.80 0.92 9.39
CA GLU A 185 12.69 1.63 8.46
C GLU A 185 13.61 0.70 7.66
N SER A 186 13.62 -0.60 7.94
CA SER A 186 14.52 -1.52 7.25
C SER A 186 14.07 -1.78 5.80
N ASP A 187 15.04 -1.88 4.88
CA ASP A 187 14.79 -2.22 3.47
C ASP A 187 13.94 -3.50 3.31
N ILE A 188 14.17 -4.48 4.18
CA ILE A 188 13.43 -5.75 4.16
C ILE A 188 11.97 -5.54 4.56
N TYR A 189 11.70 -4.77 5.62
CA TYR A 189 10.33 -4.48 6.03
C TYR A 189 9.61 -3.63 4.98
N GLN A 190 10.27 -2.58 4.46
CA GLN A 190 9.71 -1.74 3.41
C GLN A 190 9.40 -2.55 2.15
N ALA A 191 10.26 -3.49 1.76
CA ALA A 191 9.99 -4.43 0.67
C ALA A 191 8.84 -5.40 0.99
N LEU A 192 8.70 -5.85 2.24
CA LEU A 192 7.55 -6.67 2.66
C LEU A 192 6.24 -5.87 2.53
N ASN A 193 6.19 -4.66 3.09
CA ASN A 193 5.03 -3.77 2.99
C ASN A 193 4.65 -3.51 1.52
N ASN A 194 5.63 -3.14 0.70
CA ASN A 194 5.45 -2.94 -0.74
C ASN A 194 4.92 -4.19 -1.45
N SER A 195 5.35 -5.39 -1.05
CA SER A 195 4.82 -6.64 -1.62
C SER A 195 3.31 -6.78 -1.36
N PHE A 196 2.83 -6.46 -0.16
CA PHE A 196 1.40 -6.44 0.16
C PHE A 196 0.66 -5.34 -0.61
N LYS A 197 1.21 -4.12 -0.64
CA LYS A 197 0.64 -2.97 -1.39
C LYS A 197 0.45 -3.29 -2.88
N PHE A 198 1.51 -3.70 -3.57
CA PHE A 198 1.42 -3.98 -5.01
C PHE A 198 0.57 -5.21 -5.32
N LYS A 199 0.57 -6.23 -4.45
CA LYS A 199 -0.33 -7.36 -4.60
C LYS A 199 -1.80 -6.95 -4.47
N THR A 200 -2.13 -6.10 -3.49
CA THR A 200 -3.46 -5.50 -3.36
C THR A 200 -3.87 -4.74 -4.61
N TYR A 201 -2.98 -3.91 -5.15
CA TYR A 201 -3.25 -3.13 -6.37
C TYR A 201 -3.46 -4.02 -7.61
N ILE A 202 -2.74 -5.13 -7.74
CA ILE A 202 -2.99 -6.12 -8.80
C ILE A 202 -4.39 -6.75 -8.67
N ILE A 203 -4.85 -7.03 -7.45
CA ILE A 203 -6.20 -7.58 -7.25
C ILE A 203 -7.27 -6.50 -7.51
N LEU A 204 -7.03 -5.24 -7.13
CA LEU A 204 -7.90 -4.11 -7.49
C LEU A 204 -7.93 -3.89 -9.01
N HIS A 205 -6.80 -4.04 -9.70
CA HIS A 205 -6.75 -4.00 -11.16
C HIS A 205 -7.72 -5.01 -11.78
N LYS A 206 -7.68 -6.26 -11.30
CA LYS A 206 -8.63 -7.31 -11.74
C LYS A 206 -10.07 -6.93 -11.39
N ALA A 207 -10.32 -6.37 -10.21
CA ALA A 207 -11.66 -5.93 -9.81
C ALA A 207 -12.23 -4.86 -10.75
N PHE A 208 -11.44 -3.83 -11.07
CA PHE A 208 -11.86 -2.79 -12.03
C PHE A 208 -12.05 -3.34 -13.44
N ASP A 209 -11.20 -4.27 -13.89
CA ASP A 209 -11.34 -4.89 -15.21
C ASP A 209 -12.64 -5.70 -15.33
N GLU A 210 -13.00 -6.47 -14.30
CA GLU A 210 -14.24 -7.27 -14.27
C GLU A 210 -15.50 -6.41 -14.15
N LEU A 211 -15.45 -5.32 -13.37
CA LEU A 211 -16.58 -4.40 -13.21
C LEU A 211 -16.79 -3.55 -14.47
N GLY A 212 -15.69 -3.19 -15.14
CA GLY A 212 -15.68 -2.34 -16.34
C GLY A 212 -16.15 -0.90 -16.08
N ILE A 213 -16.18 -0.11 -17.15
CA ILE A 213 -16.54 1.32 -17.10
C ILE A 213 -17.94 1.59 -16.50
N LYS A 214 -18.83 0.59 -16.52
CA LYS A 214 -20.21 0.69 -16.01
C LYS A 214 -20.27 1.05 -14.53
N ILE A 215 -19.21 0.80 -13.76
CA ILE A 215 -19.14 1.23 -12.37
C ILE A 215 -19.24 2.76 -12.21
N LEU A 216 -18.91 3.51 -13.26
CA LEU A 216 -18.99 4.97 -13.31
C LEU A 216 -20.30 5.49 -13.91
N ASP A 217 -21.27 4.61 -14.22
CA ASP A 217 -22.54 5.00 -14.85
C ASP A 217 -23.28 6.09 -14.05
N GLY A 218 -23.47 7.26 -14.65
CA GLY A 218 -24.12 8.42 -14.02
C GLY A 218 -23.17 9.42 -13.39
N ILE A 219 -21.86 9.21 -13.53
CA ILE A 219 -20.81 10.21 -13.31
C ILE A 219 -20.33 10.66 -14.69
N GLU A 220 -20.24 11.97 -14.94
CA GLU A 220 -19.63 12.45 -16.18
C GLU A 220 -18.13 12.21 -16.16
N ILE A 221 -17.58 11.66 -17.24
CA ILE A 221 -16.16 11.27 -17.32
C ILE A 221 -15.47 11.90 -18.53
N GLU A 222 -14.16 12.07 -18.42
CA GLU A 222 -13.25 12.41 -19.50
C GLU A 222 -12.27 11.25 -19.66
N ASN A 223 -12.22 10.63 -20.84
CA ASN A 223 -11.34 9.48 -21.07
C ASN A 223 -9.90 9.94 -21.38
N PRO A 224 -8.87 9.18 -20.95
CA PRO A 224 -8.98 8.01 -20.08
C PRO A 224 -9.27 8.42 -18.62
N VAL A 225 -10.01 7.58 -17.89
CA VAL A 225 -10.18 7.73 -16.44
C VAL A 225 -9.09 6.94 -15.73
N MET A 226 -8.14 7.64 -15.13
CA MET A 226 -6.99 7.05 -14.45
C MET A 226 -7.32 6.72 -13.00
N ILE A 227 -6.90 5.56 -12.51
CA ILE A 227 -7.04 5.17 -11.10
C ILE A 227 -5.66 5.04 -10.49
N TYR A 228 -5.42 5.74 -9.39
CA TYR A 228 -4.19 5.67 -8.62
C TYR A 228 -4.47 5.11 -7.22
N GLY A 229 -3.44 4.51 -6.62
CA GLY A 229 -3.41 4.19 -5.21
C GLY A 229 -2.20 4.82 -4.53
N ASN A 230 -2.41 5.28 -3.31
CA ASN A 230 -1.35 5.77 -2.44
C ASN A 230 -1.72 5.60 -0.97
N GLU A 231 -0.68 5.64 -0.13
CA GLU A 231 -0.82 6.01 1.27
C GLU A 231 -0.96 7.54 1.34
N HIS A 232 -1.65 8.04 2.36
CA HIS A 232 -1.84 9.47 2.54
C HIS A 232 -0.49 10.20 2.57
N ASP A 233 -0.41 11.33 1.86
CA ASP A 233 0.81 12.13 1.67
C ASP A 233 2.02 11.42 0.99
N CYS A 234 1.87 10.16 0.55
CA CYS A 234 2.91 9.42 -0.18
C CYS A 234 2.71 9.42 -1.70
N GLU A 235 3.71 8.95 -2.42
CA GLU A 235 3.68 8.90 -3.87
C GLU A 235 2.62 7.91 -4.43
N PRO A 236 1.79 8.35 -5.39
CA PRO A 236 0.85 7.48 -6.07
C PRO A 236 1.50 6.61 -7.15
N ILE A 237 0.80 5.52 -7.47
CA ILE A 237 1.08 4.62 -8.59
C ILE A 237 -0.24 4.24 -9.26
N ASN A 238 -0.25 4.03 -10.58
CA ASN A 238 -1.46 3.62 -11.28
C ASN A 238 -1.90 2.22 -10.84
N ILE A 239 -3.19 2.06 -10.62
CA ILE A 239 -3.86 0.77 -10.41
C ILE A 239 -4.53 0.32 -11.70
N PHE A 240 -5.26 1.23 -12.35
CA PHE A 240 -6.08 0.91 -13.52
C PHE A 240 -6.30 2.15 -14.41
N ALA A 241 -6.80 1.94 -15.62
CA ALA A 241 -7.30 3.00 -16.47
C ALA A 241 -8.51 2.50 -17.28
N PHE A 242 -9.60 3.25 -17.26
CA PHE A 242 -10.73 3.02 -18.16
C PHE A 242 -10.55 3.82 -19.46
N GLU A 243 -10.83 3.19 -20.60
CA GLU A 243 -10.71 3.74 -21.96
C GLU A 243 -12.08 3.99 -22.60
#